data_AF-I3ZUN5-F1
#
_entry.id   AF-I3ZUN5-F1
#
_cell.length_a   1.000
_cell.length_b   1.000
_cell.length_c   1.000
_cell.angle_alpha   90.00
_cell.angle_beta   90.00
_cell.angle_gamma   90.00
#
_symmetry.space_group_name_H-M   'P 1'
#
loop_
_entity.id
_entity.type
_entity.pdbx_description
1 polymer ?
#
loop_
_entity_poly.entity_id
_entity_poly.type
_entity_poly.pdbx_seq_one_letter_code
_entity_poly.pdbx_strand_id
1 'polypeptide(L)'
;MRLLKAVLLSIVIMTILVFPIEKNALTQPISEVVLVGQGMVVPSAGTAVLSASADEGTGYTVRVFDPESGRAILERNVTGSFRGRAMLEHSGPYYFAVGSMTPVTLAVRVINRHPSVTVLNIRYGLGGVSALLLAAVLLVEGRRR
;
A
#
# COMPACT_ATOMS: atom_id res chain seq x y z
N MET A 1 -29.18 -17.46 -20.54
CA MET A 1 -28.02 -16.55 -20.73
C MET A 1 -28.20 -15.14 -20.13
N ARG A 2 -29.43 -14.66 -19.82
CA ARG A 2 -29.63 -13.31 -19.24
C ARG A 2 -28.93 -13.10 -17.89
N LEU A 3 -28.99 -14.08 -16.99
CA LEU A 3 -28.34 -14.01 -15.67
C LEU A 3 -26.81 -13.91 -15.79
N LEU A 4 -26.19 -14.73 -16.65
CA LEU A 4 -24.74 -14.70 -16.90
C LEU A 4 -24.28 -13.33 -17.40
N LYS A 5 -25.01 -12.73 -18.35
CA LYS A 5 -24.71 -11.37 -18.86
C LYS A 5 -24.82 -10.32 -17.76
N ALA A 6 -25.85 -10.40 -16.92
CA ALA A 6 -26.02 -9.48 -15.80
C ALA A 6 -24.88 -9.60 -14.77
N VAL A 7 -24.43 -10.81 -14.48
CA VAL A 7 -23.28 -11.06 -13.59
C VAL A 7 -22.00 -10.49 -14.18
N LEU A 8 -21.68 -10.82 -15.43
CA LEU A 8 -20.48 -10.32 -16.11
C LEU A 8 -20.48 -8.79 -16.22
N LEU A 9 -21.62 -8.20 -16.60
CA LEU A 9 -21.78 -6.75 -16.67
C LEU A 9 -21.62 -6.09 -15.29
N SER A 10 -22.18 -6.70 -14.24
CA SER A 10 -22.02 -6.22 -12.87
C SER A 10 -20.56 -6.21 -12.43
N ILE A 11 -19.80 -7.26 -12.72
CA ILE A 11 -18.36 -7.33 -12.41
C ILE A 11 -17.59 -6.22 -13.14
N VAL A 12 -17.88 -5.99 -14.43
CA VAL A 12 -17.24 -4.92 -15.22
C VAL A 12 -17.54 -3.54 -14.63
N ILE A 13 -18.81 -3.26 -14.32
CA ILE A 13 -19.24 -1.99 -13.72
C ILE A 13 -18.57 -1.79 -12.36
N MET A 14 -18.58 -2.81 -11.49
CA MET A 14 -17.90 -2.79 -10.20
C MET A 14 -16.41 -2.48 -10.36
N THR A 15 -15.73 -3.13 -11.30
CA THR A 15 -14.31 -2.92 -11.58
C THR A 15 -14.02 -1.45 -11.92
N ILE A 16 -14.88 -0.82 -12.71
CA ILE A 16 -14.74 0.60 -13.10
C ILE A 16 -15.03 1.53 -11.91
N LEU A 17 -16.07 1.24 -11.12
CA LEU A 17 -16.47 2.08 -9.99
C LEU A 17 -15.47 2.09 -8.83
N VAL A 18 -14.60 1.07 -8.71
CA VAL A 18 -13.59 1.02 -7.65
C VAL A 18 -12.45 2.04 -7.88
N PHE A 19 -12.16 2.46 -9.11
CA PHE A 19 -11.09 3.43 -9.40
C PHE A 19 -11.18 4.75 -8.61
N PRO A 20 -12.32 5.48 -8.62
CA PRO A 20 -12.44 6.72 -7.85
C PRO A 20 -12.33 6.49 -6.34
N ILE A 21 -12.86 5.36 -5.84
CA ILE A 21 -12.81 5.00 -4.42
C ILE A 21 -11.36 4.78 -3.99
N GLU A 22 -10.59 4.01 -4.76
CA GLU A 22 -9.18 3.75 -4.46
C GLU A 22 -8.34 5.02 -4.59
N LYS A 23 -8.58 5.85 -5.61
CA LYS A 23 -7.88 7.14 -5.75
C LYS A 23 -8.06 8.01 -4.50
N ASN A 24 -9.29 8.09 -3.98
CA ASN A 24 -9.57 8.81 -2.74
C ASN A 24 -8.95 8.12 -1.52
N ALA A 25 -8.97 6.80 -1.47
CA ALA A 25 -8.35 6.06 -0.38
C ALA A 25 -6.83 6.26 -0.35
N LEU A 26 -6.17 6.41 -1.51
CA LEU A 26 -4.72 6.60 -1.69
C LEU A 26 -4.24 8.04 -1.43
N THR A 27 -5.11 9.05 -1.49
CA THR A 27 -4.74 10.44 -1.16
C THR A 27 -4.61 10.71 0.34
N GLN A 28 -5.27 9.93 1.19
CA GLN A 28 -5.28 10.14 2.65
C GLN A 28 -4.02 9.61 3.35
N PRO A 29 -3.12 10.44 3.90
CA PRO A 29 -1.90 9.94 4.53
C PRO A 29 -2.21 8.98 5.69
N ILE A 30 -1.44 7.90 5.81
CA ILE A 30 -1.50 7.02 6.99
C ILE A 30 -0.46 7.53 7.98
N SER A 31 -0.87 7.77 9.23
CA SER A 31 0.02 8.26 10.28
C SER A 31 -0.03 7.32 11.46
N GLU A 32 1.13 6.94 11.98
CA GLU A 32 1.27 6.06 13.13
C GLU A 32 2.44 6.53 14.00
N VAL A 33 2.33 6.29 15.30
CA VAL A 33 3.36 6.63 16.27
C VAL A 33 3.94 5.32 16.81
N VAL A 34 5.25 5.17 16.66
CA VAL A 34 6.01 3.98 17.02
C VAL A 34 6.87 4.30 18.23
N LEU A 35 6.60 3.60 19.33
CA LEU A 35 7.30 3.78 20.60
C LEU A 35 8.43 2.75 20.77
N VAL A 36 8.19 1.49 20.39
CA VAL A 36 9.21 0.41 20.36
C VAL A 36 8.82 -0.60 19.28
N GLY A 37 9.75 -0.95 18.40
CA GLY A 37 9.68 -2.07 17.45
C GLY A 37 8.27 -2.50 17.01
N GLN A 38 7.58 -1.69 16.22
CA GLN A 38 6.19 -1.89 15.85
C GLN A 38 6.07 -2.28 14.37
N GLY A 39 5.34 -3.36 14.12
CA GLY A 39 4.91 -3.73 12.78
C GLY A 39 3.72 -2.87 12.36
N MET A 40 3.84 -2.21 11.21
CA MET A 40 2.75 -1.48 10.57
C MET A 40 2.41 -2.20 9.27
N VAL A 41 1.12 -2.50 9.06
CA VAL A 41 0.65 -3.00 7.77
C VAL A 41 0.29 -1.83 6.88
N VAL A 42 1.05 -1.66 5.80
CA VAL A 42 0.82 -0.57 4.85
C VAL A 42 -0.02 -1.12 3.69
N PRO A 43 -1.21 -0.55 3.43
CA PRO A 43 -2.16 -1.08 2.43
C PRO A 43 -1.71 -0.83 0.98
N SER A 44 -0.63 -0.06 0.76
CA SER A 44 -0.15 0.34 -0.56
C SER A 44 1.35 0.64 -0.53
N ALA A 45 1.98 0.55 -1.70
CA ALA A 45 3.33 1.05 -1.89
C ALA A 45 3.34 2.60 -1.79
N GLY A 46 4.49 3.19 -1.44
CA GLY A 46 4.58 4.63 -1.23
C GLY A 46 5.89 5.07 -0.58
N THR A 47 5.86 6.22 0.09
CA THR A 47 7.01 6.76 0.82
C THR A 47 6.66 6.95 2.28
N ALA A 48 7.34 6.26 3.17
CA ALA A 48 7.28 6.50 4.61
C ALA A 48 8.17 7.70 4.95
N VAL A 49 7.57 8.78 5.45
CA VAL A 49 8.27 9.89 6.08
C VAL A 49 8.38 9.58 7.57
N LEU A 50 9.61 9.64 8.07
CA LEU A 50 9.97 9.32 9.43
C LEU A 50 10.42 10.58 10.13
N SER A 51 9.90 10.82 11.33
CA SER A 51 10.35 11.92 12.18
C SER A 51 10.46 11.47 13.62
N ALA A 52 11.61 11.66 14.22
CA ALA A 52 11.83 11.44 15.64
C ALA A 52 12.43 12.70 16.26
N SER A 53 12.02 12.99 17.49
CA SER A 53 12.56 14.10 18.28
C SER A 53 13.15 13.50 19.55
N ALA A 54 14.36 13.89 19.89
CA ALA A 54 15.08 13.48 21.08
C ALA A 54 15.94 14.65 21.58
N ASP A 55 16.26 14.66 22.87
CA ASP A 55 17.11 15.68 23.48
C ASP A 55 18.50 15.71 22.85
N GLU A 56 19.16 16.88 22.86
CA GLU A 56 20.51 17.03 22.33
C GLU A 56 21.49 16.05 22.97
N GLY A 57 22.29 15.38 22.14
CA GLY A 57 23.23 14.34 22.58
C GLY A 57 22.63 12.94 22.75
N THR A 58 21.31 12.77 22.63
CA THR A 58 20.68 11.45 22.68
C THR A 58 20.95 10.66 21.41
N GLY A 59 21.69 9.55 21.53
CA GLY A 59 21.95 8.60 20.45
C GLY A 59 20.86 7.53 20.33
N TYR A 60 20.43 7.24 19.11
CA TYR A 60 19.50 6.15 18.80
C TYR A 60 19.64 5.66 17.36
N THR A 61 19.10 4.49 17.08
CA THR A 61 19.08 3.90 15.74
C THR A 61 17.65 3.85 15.23
N VAL A 62 17.41 4.37 14.02
CA VAL A 62 16.13 4.22 13.30
C VAL A 62 16.30 3.15 12.25
N ARG A 63 15.42 2.15 12.26
CA ARG A 63 15.42 1.04 11.30
C ARG A 63 14.04 0.83 10.70
N VAL A 64 13.99 0.58 9.40
CA VAL A 64 12.81 0.09 8.69
C VAL A 64 13.18 -1.20 8.00
N PHE A 65 12.48 -2.28 8.37
CA PHE A 65 12.69 -3.61 7.83
C PHE A 65 11.51 -4.04 6.98
N ASP A 66 11.82 -4.51 5.78
CA ASP A 66 10.88 -5.11 4.86
C ASP A 66 11.03 -6.65 4.95
N PRO A 67 10.00 -7.36 5.45
CA PRO A 67 10.00 -8.81 5.55
C PRO A 67 9.83 -9.54 4.21
N GLU A 68 9.26 -8.91 3.17
CA GLU A 68 9.13 -9.55 1.86
C GLU A 68 10.49 -9.58 1.13
N SER A 69 11.28 -8.52 1.24
CA SER A 69 12.66 -8.50 0.71
C SER A 69 13.71 -9.04 1.69
N GLY A 70 13.34 -9.26 2.96
CA GLY A 70 14.22 -9.81 4.00
C GLY A 70 15.36 -8.88 4.42
N ARG A 71 15.26 -7.57 4.13
CA ARG A 71 16.33 -6.59 4.36
C ARG A 71 15.84 -5.32 5.04
N ALA A 72 16.77 -4.62 5.69
CA ALA A 72 16.53 -3.27 6.16
C ALA A 72 16.57 -2.29 4.98
N ILE A 73 15.45 -1.65 4.69
CA ILE A 73 15.35 -0.61 3.65
C ILE A 73 15.83 0.76 4.14
N LEU A 74 15.91 0.93 5.47
CA LEU A 74 16.56 2.06 6.11
C LEU A 74 17.19 1.61 7.43
N GLU A 75 18.45 2.01 7.67
CA GLU A 75 19.09 1.87 8.97
C GLU A 75 20.05 3.06 9.18
N ARG A 76 19.80 3.83 10.25
CA ARG A 76 20.56 5.06 10.54
C ARG A 76 20.76 5.23 12.04
N ASN A 77 22.01 5.48 12.41
CA ASN A 77 22.34 5.99 13.74
C ASN A 77 22.18 7.52 13.71
N VAL A 78 21.45 8.05 14.68
CA VAL A 78 21.08 9.45 14.78
C VAL A 78 21.40 9.98 16.17
N THR A 79 21.74 11.26 16.26
CA THR A 79 21.88 12.00 17.50
C THR A 79 20.98 13.23 17.43
N GLY A 80 20.13 13.46 18.45
CA GLY A 80 19.15 14.54 18.44
C GLY A 80 17.99 14.30 17.47
N SER A 81 17.49 15.31 16.77
CA SER A 81 16.30 15.17 15.91
C SER A 81 16.59 14.46 14.58
N PHE A 82 15.65 13.60 14.15
CA PHE A 82 15.71 12.87 12.89
C PHE A 82 14.56 13.22 11.95
N ARG A 83 14.87 13.35 10.66
CA ARG A 83 13.87 13.31 9.59
C ARG A 83 14.39 12.47 8.42
N GLY A 84 13.69 11.38 8.12
CA GLY A 84 14.07 10.43 7.10
C GLY A 84 12.94 10.11 6.12
N ARG A 85 13.30 9.45 5.03
CA ARG A 85 12.35 8.87 4.08
C ARG A 85 12.77 7.44 3.76
N ALA A 86 11.80 6.53 3.70
CA ALA A 86 11.98 5.15 3.26
C ALA A 86 10.97 4.86 2.13
N MET A 87 11.45 4.23 1.05
CA MET A 87 10.57 3.78 -0.03
C MET A 87 9.95 2.44 0.36
N LEU A 88 8.62 2.34 0.27
CA LEU A 88 7.86 1.12 0.51
C LEU A 88 7.44 0.59 -0.86
N GLU A 89 8.09 -0.48 -1.33
CA GLU A 89 7.96 -0.96 -2.71
C GLU A 89 6.66 -1.74 -2.96
N HIS A 90 6.06 -2.30 -1.92
CA HIS A 90 4.84 -3.09 -1.98
C HIS A 90 3.88 -2.76 -0.83
N SER A 91 2.63 -3.21 -0.98
CA SER A 91 1.67 -3.31 0.13
C SER A 91 2.04 -4.50 1.00
N GLY A 92 1.98 -4.37 2.32
CA GLY A 92 2.32 -5.46 3.23
C GLY A 92 2.80 -4.99 4.60
N PRO A 93 3.25 -5.91 5.46
CA PRO A 93 3.84 -5.57 6.73
C PRO A 93 5.22 -4.94 6.54
N TYR A 94 5.48 -3.85 7.27
CA TYR A 94 6.81 -3.29 7.45
C TYR A 94 7.05 -3.10 8.94
N TYR A 95 8.29 -3.31 9.38
CA TYR A 95 8.66 -3.14 10.78
C TYR A 95 9.45 -1.86 10.97
N PHE A 96 8.89 -0.94 11.74
CA PHE A 96 9.54 0.31 12.11
C PHE A 96 10.06 0.16 13.53
N ALA A 97 11.35 0.42 13.72
CA ALA A 97 12.00 0.27 15.01
C ALA A 97 12.87 1.48 15.34
N VAL A 98 12.84 1.85 16.61
CA VAL A 98 13.81 2.75 17.21
C VAL A 98 14.56 1.95 18.28
N GLY A 99 15.87 1.86 18.15
CA GLY A 99 16.76 1.33 19.17
C GLY A 99 17.38 2.47 19.96
N SER A 100 16.98 2.65 21.22
CA SER A 100 17.57 3.63 22.12
C SER A 100 17.57 3.14 23.56
N MET A 101 18.46 3.69 24.38
CA MET A 101 18.43 3.51 25.84
C MET A 101 17.50 4.53 26.52
N THR A 102 17.12 5.60 25.83
CA THR A 102 16.19 6.63 26.31
C THR A 102 14.88 6.58 25.50
N PRO A 103 13.75 7.03 26.06
CA PRO A 103 12.47 7.00 25.35
C PRO A 103 12.49 7.98 24.18
N VAL A 104 12.55 7.44 22.94
CA VAL A 104 12.45 8.21 21.70
C VAL A 104 11.21 7.76 20.95
N THR A 105 10.38 8.72 20.53
CA THR A 105 9.16 8.45 19.77
C THR A 105 9.42 8.69 18.28
N LEU A 106 9.04 7.71 17.45
CA LEU A 106 9.10 7.83 15.99
C LEU A 106 7.69 8.01 15.43
N ALA A 107 7.43 9.15 14.82
CA ALA A 107 6.24 9.34 14.01
C ALA A 107 6.52 8.89 12.57
N VAL A 108 5.61 8.08 12.05
CA VAL A 108 5.63 7.53 10.69
C VAL A 108 4.44 8.11 9.94
N ARG A 109 4.68 8.65 8.75
CA ARG A 109 3.64 9.13 7.85
C ARG A 109 3.87 8.59 6.44
N VAL A 110 2.96 7.78 5.93
CA VAL A 110 3.04 7.26 4.55
C VAL A 110 2.37 8.24 3.59
N ILE A 111 3.12 8.71 2.59
CA ILE A 111 2.70 9.64 1.55
C ILE A 111 2.96 9.04 0.15
N ASN A 112 2.53 9.76 -0.90
CA ASN A 112 2.74 9.38 -2.31
C ASN A 112 2.35 7.91 -2.59
N ARG A 113 1.24 7.48 -1.99
CA ARG A 113 0.79 6.09 -2.06
C ARG A 113 0.27 5.78 -3.45
N HIS A 114 0.60 4.60 -3.92
CA HIS A 114 0.19 4.08 -5.21
C HIS A 114 -0.26 2.63 -5.08
N PRO A 115 -1.16 2.17 -5.97
CA PRO A 115 -1.67 0.82 -5.89
C PRO A 115 -0.54 -0.19 -6.07
N SER A 116 -0.58 -1.27 -5.29
CA SER A 116 0.35 -2.39 -5.46
C SER A 116 0.10 -3.08 -6.80
N VAL A 117 1.17 -3.51 -7.47
CA VAL A 117 1.11 -4.25 -8.74
C VAL A 117 0.23 -5.49 -8.62
N THR A 118 0.26 -6.18 -7.48
CA THR A 118 -0.57 -7.35 -7.21
C THR A 118 -2.06 -6.99 -7.23
N VAL A 119 -2.44 -5.88 -6.59
CA VAL A 119 -3.84 -5.41 -6.55
C VAL A 119 -4.32 -4.98 -7.93
N LEU A 120 -3.48 -4.27 -8.68
CA LEU A 120 -3.76 -3.88 -10.06
C LEU A 120 -3.95 -5.10 -10.96
N ASN A 121 -3.06 -6.09 -10.88
CA ASN A 121 -3.09 -7.30 -11.71
C ASN A 121 -4.36 -8.13 -11.47
N ILE A 122 -4.73 -8.34 -10.20
CA ILE A 122 -5.97 -9.06 -9.87
C ILE A 122 -7.18 -8.32 -10.45
N ARG A 123 -7.23 -7.00 -10.28
CA ARG A 123 -8.36 -6.20 -10.76
C ARG A 123 -8.46 -6.19 -12.28
N TYR A 124 -7.38 -5.86 -12.97
CA TYR A 124 -7.37 -5.84 -14.43
C TYR A 124 -7.59 -7.22 -15.03
N GLY A 125 -7.05 -8.27 -14.41
CA GLY A 125 -7.31 -9.65 -14.79
C GLY A 125 -8.79 -10.00 -14.68
N LEU A 126 -9.39 -9.81 -13.49
CA LEU A 126 -10.80 -10.15 -13.25
C LEU A 126 -11.75 -9.34 -14.14
N GLY A 127 -11.56 -8.02 -14.20
CA GLY A 127 -12.39 -7.13 -15.00
C GLY A 127 -12.22 -7.36 -16.51
N GLY A 128 -10.99 -7.53 -16.97
CA GLY A 128 -10.65 -7.78 -18.37
C GLY A 128 -11.20 -9.12 -18.87
N VAL A 129 -11.00 -10.20 -18.12
CA VAL A 129 -11.57 -11.53 -18.46
C VAL A 129 -13.10 -11.46 -18.49
N SER A 130 -13.72 -10.79 -17.51
CA SER A 130 -15.18 -10.64 -17.48
C SER A 130 -15.71 -9.84 -18.67
N ALA A 131 -15.00 -8.78 -19.09
CA ALA A 131 -15.37 -7.99 -20.26
C ALA A 131 -15.23 -8.80 -21.56
N LEU A 132 -14.16 -9.57 -21.72
CA LEU A 132 -13.96 -10.45 -22.88
C LEU A 132 -15.04 -11.53 -22.97
N LEU A 133 -15.37 -12.16 -21.84
CA LEU A 133 -16.45 -13.15 -21.77
C LEU A 133 -17.80 -12.53 -22.13
N LEU A 134 -18.09 -11.32 -21.62
CA LEU A 134 -19.32 -10.61 -21.95
C LEU A 134 -19.41 -10.31 -23.45
N ALA A 135 -18.31 -9.81 -24.04
CA ALA A 135 -18.23 -9.52 -25.47
C ALA A 135 -18.45 -10.78 -26.32
N ALA A 136 -17.82 -11.91 -25.94
CA ALA A 136 -18.00 -13.18 -26.64
C ALA A 136 -19.45 -13.68 -26.58
N VAL A 137 -20.09 -13.61 -25.41
CA VAL A 137 -21.51 -14.01 -25.25
C VAL A 137 -22.43 -13.15 -26.11
N LEU A 138 -22.21 -11.83 -26.16
CA LEU A 138 -23.00 -10.91 -26.97
C LEU A 138 -22.81 -11.17 -28.48
N LEU A 139 -21.58 -11.45 -28.92
CA LEU A 139 -21.28 -11.78 -30.32
C LEU A 139 -21.95 -13.09 -30.77
N VAL A 140 -21.92 -14.12 -29.94
CA VAL A 140 -22.55 -15.42 -30.26
C VAL A 140 -24.07 -15.31 -30.34
N GLU A 141 -24.70 -14.56 -29.43
CA GLU A 141 -26.14 -14.30 -29.52
C GLU A 141 -26.51 -13.45 -30.74
N GLY A 142 -25.69 -12.44 -31.07
CA GLY A 142 -25.88 -11.59 -32.25
C GLY A 142 -25.79 -12.35 -33.58
N ARG A 143 -25.02 -13.45 -33.65
CA ARG A 143 -24.92 -14.32 -34.83
C ARG A 143 -26.00 -15.40 -34.91
N ARG A 144 -26.72 -15.68 -33.81
CA ARG A 144 -27.81 -16.67 -33.75
C ARG A 144 -29.18 -16.06 -34.04
N ARG A 145 -29.27 -14.74 -34.15
CA ARG A 145 -30.42 -13.98 -34.66
C ARG A 145 -30.17 -13.64 -36.11
#